data_AF-A0AAE9YG70-F1
#
_entry.id   AF-A0AAE9YG70-F1
#
_cell.length_a   1.000
_cell.length_b   1.000
_cell.length_c   1.000
_cell.angle_alpha   90.00
_cell.angle_beta   90.00
_cell.angle_gamma   90.00
#
_symmetry.space_group_name_H-M   'P 1'
#
loop_
_entity.id
_entity.type
_entity.pdbx_description
1 polymer ?
#
loop_
_entity_poly.entity_id
_entity_poly.type
_entity_poly.pdbx_seq_one_letter_code
_entity_poly.pdbx_strand_id
1 'polypeptide(L)'
;MTAALSVEGDPGLAAEHAADTVRTLNHLTLSRPSTGTPGWEDVADLYRVLTEVRVLTERLPHALGQLAQHLEHPGGDGYRCDAATESTPDELIALAAGSLREAQTTVERAGDHLACAQGAASHLAPRCPGDR
;
A
#
# COMPACT_ATOMS: atom_id res chain seq x y z
N MET A 1 -20.64 -13.17 -12.67
CA MET A 1 -20.79 -13.53 -11.24
C MET A 1 -19.49 -13.18 -10.54
N THR A 2 -19.34 -11.93 -10.13
CA THR A 2 -18.28 -11.50 -9.22
C THR A 2 -18.69 -11.93 -7.83
N ALA A 3 -17.97 -12.90 -7.25
CA ALA A 3 -18.10 -13.17 -5.84
C ALA A 3 -17.68 -11.89 -5.11
N ALA A 4 -18.66 -11.20 -4.52
CA ALA A 4 -18.36 -10.25 -3.48
C ALA A 4 -17.62 -11.05 -2.41
N LEU A 5 -16.33 -10.79 -2.26
CA LEU A 5 -15.59 -11.22 -1.09
C LEU A 5 -16.27 -10.52 0.08
N SER A 6 -17.17 -11.24 0.76
CA SER A 6 -17.63 -10.86 2.08
C SER A 6 -16.40 -10.91 2.98
N VAL A 7 -15.65 -9.80 3.02
CA VAL A 7 -14.65 -9.53 4.05
C VAL A 7 -15.45 -9.31 5.32
N GLU A 8 -15.90 -10.39 5.95
CA GLU A 8 -16.56 -10.33 7.25
C GLU A 8 -15.49 -9.98 8.30
N GLY A 9 -15.40 -8.68 8.60
CA GLY A 9 -15.13 -8.13 9.92
C GLY A 9 -13.73 -8.24 10.53
N ASP A 10 -12.82 -9.07 10.04
CA ASP A 10 -11.48 -9.23 10.64
C ASP A 10 -10.43 -8.32 9.98
N PRO A 11 -9.88 -7.30 10.68
CA PRO A 11 -8.81 -6.46 10.16
C PRO A 11 -7.53 -7.24 9.84
N GLY A 12 -7.25 -8.33 10.55
CA GLY A 12 -6.07 -9.17 10.33
C GLY A 12 -6.11 -9.88 8.98
N LEU A 13 -7.20 -10.60 8.69
CA LEU A 13 -7.40 -11.24 7.39
C LEU A 13 -7.44 -10.23 6.23
N ALA A 14 -7.99 -9.04 6.45
CA ALA A 14 -7.96 -7.98 5.44
C ALA A 14 -6.52 -7.53 5.13
N ALA A 15 -5.68 -7.37 6.15
CA ALA A 15 -4.27 -7.02 5.99
C ALA A 15 -3.46 -8.13 5.30
N GLU A 16 -3.72 -9.40 5.65
CA GLU A 16 -3.12 -10.57 5.02
C GLU A 16 -3.44 -10.63 3.51
N HIS A 17 -4.71 -10.53 3.14
CA HIS A 17 -5.12 -10.51 1.74
C HIS A 17 -4.52 -9.33 0.97
N ALA A 18 -4.38 -8.16 1.60
CA ALA A 18 -3.72 -7.02 0.97
C ALA A 18 -2.24 -7.31 0.68
N ALA A 19 -1.52 -7.91 1.63
CA ALA A 19 -0.13 -8.30 1.45
C ALA A 19 0.05 -9.34 0.31
N ASP A 20 -0.83 -10.34 0.24
CA ASP A 20 -0.82 -11.35 -0.82
C ASP A 20 -1.18 -10.78 -2.20
N THR A 21 -2.08 -9.81 -2.24
CA THR A 21 -2.43 -9.09 -3.47
C THR A 21 -1.24 -8.29 -3.98
N VAL A 22 -0.52 -7.58 -3.09
CA VAL A 22 0.71 -6.86 -3.44
C VAL A 22 1.81 -7.82 -3.89
N ARG A 23 1.94 -8.98 -3.24
CA ARG A 23 2.88 -10.04 -3.67
C ARG A 23 2.56 -10.51 -5.09
N THR A 24 1.28 -10.78 -5.37
CA THR A 24 0.82 -11.17 -6.71
C THR A 24 1.12 -10.08 -7.73
N LEU A 25 0.82 -8.82 -7.41
CA LEU A 25 1.15 -7.68 -8.27
C LEU A 25 2.64 -7.63 -8.59
N ASN A 26 3.50 -7.72 -7.57
CA ASN A 26 4.95 -7.73 -7.73
C ASN A 26 5.41 -8.82 -8.70
N HIS A 27 4.85 -10.03 -8.59
CA HIS A 27 5.16 -11.14 -9.50
C HIS A 27 4.73 -10.86 -10.94
N LEU A 28 3.54 -10.31 -11.15
CA LEU A 28 3.02 -9.99 -12.48
C LEU A 28 3.82 -8.86 -13.16
N THR A 29 4.35 -7.91 -12.38
CA THR A 29 5.12 -6.77 -12.88
C THR A 29 6.64 -7.01 -12.92
N LEU A 30 7.12 -8.25 -12.70
CA LEU A 30 8.55 -8.58 -12.79
C LEU A 30 9.13 -8.34 -14.19
N SER A 31 8.33 -8.62 -15.21
CA SER A 31 8.71 -8.41 -16.62
C SER A 31 8.05 -7.14 -17.16
N ARG A 32 8.65 -6.57 -18.20
CA ARG A 32 8.06 -5.44 -18.92
C ARG A 32 6.76 -5.87 -19.60
N PRO A 33 5.80 -4.95 -19.84
CA PRO A 33 4.64 -5.25 -20.66
C PRO A 33 5.04 -5.85 -22.01
N SER A 34 4.34 -6.87 -22.46
CA SER A 34 4.65 -7.57 -23.71
C SER A 34 3.41 -8.10 -24.40
N THR A 35 3.36 -7.98 -25.72
CA THR A 35 2.29 -8.53 -26.55
C THR A 35 2.06 -10.02 -26.25
N GLY A 36 0.82 -10.38 -25.89
CA GLY A 36 0.46 -11.74 -25.54
C GLY A 36 0.49 -12.06 -24.04
N THR A 37 0.75 -11.08 -23.16
CA THR A 37 0.60 -11.21 -21.71
C THR A 37 -0.69 -10.53 -21.26
N PRO A 38 -1.82 -11.25 -21.08
CA PRO A 38 -3.12 -10.63 -20.84
C PRO A 38 -3.13 -9.66 -19.65
N GLY A 39 -3.56 -8.42 -19.88
CA GLY A 39 -3.62 -7.36 -18.86
C GLY A 39 -2.27 -6.78 -18.44
N TRP A 40 -1.20 -7.10 -19.17
CA TRP A 40 0.13 -6.52 -19.07
C TRP A 40 0.80 -6.49 -20.45
N GLU A 41 0.06 -6.01 -21.44
CA GLU A 41 0.43 -6.09 -22.85
C GLU A 41 1.22 -4.88 -23.32
N ASP A 42 0.85 -3.69 -22.85
CA ASP A 42 1.41 -2.44 -23.32
C ASP A 42 1.48 -1.34 -22.24
N VAL A 43 1.68 -0.09 -22.69
CA VAL A 43 1.80 1.08 -21.82
C VAL A 43 0.47 1.50 -21.18
N ALA A 44 -0.68 1.17 -21.78
CA ALA A 44 -1.98 1.45 -21.19
C ALA A 44 -2.21 0.58 -19.95
N ASP A 45 -1.79 -0.68 -19.99
CA ASP A 45 -1.81 -1.57 -18.80
C ASP A 45 -0.87 -1.07 -17.70
N LEU A 46 0.33 -0.57 -18.07
CA LEU A 46 1.24 0.07 -17.13
C LEU A 46 0.59 1.29 -16.46
N TYR A 47 -0.05 2.15 -17.25
CA TYR A 47 -0.77 3.31 -16.75
C TYR A 47 -1.90 2.92 -15.79
N ARG A 48 -2.65 1.85 -16.11
CA ARG A 48 -3.69 1.30 -15.23
C ARG A 48 -3.09 0.84 -13.90
N VAL A 49 -2.01 0.07 -13.92
CA VAL A 49 -1.34 -0.39 -12.69
C VAL A 49 -0.82 0.77 -11.86
N LEU A 50 -0.18 1.78 -12.48
CA LEU A 50 0.25 2.99 -11.77
C LEU A 50 -0.92 3.70 -11.07
N THR A 51 -2.07 3.78 -11.74
CA THR A 51 -3.28 4.39 -11.17
C THR A 51 -3.77 3.63 -9.94
N GLU A 52 -3.83 2.30 -9.99
CA GLU A 52 -4.28 1.48 -8.85
C GLU A 52 -3.26 1.51 -7.69
N VAL A 53 -1.96 1.50 -7.99
CA VAL A 53 -0.91 1.63 -6.96
C VAL A 53 -1.00 3.00 -6.27
N ARG A 54 -1.30 4.07 -7.01
CA ARG A 54 -1.55 5.38 -6.42
C ARG A 54 -2.75 5.35 -5.47
N VAL A 55 -3.85 4.71 -5.85
CA VAL A 55 -5.02 4.57 -4.97
C VAL A 55 -4.67 3.85 -3.66
N LEU A 56 -3.77 2.86 -3.69
CA LEU A 56 -3.26 2.24 -2.46
C LEU A 56 -2.52 3.26 -1.59
N THR A 57 -1.64 4.08 -2.18
CA THR A 57 -0.92 5.13 -1.43
C THR A 57 -1.80 6.26 -0.93
N GLU A 58 -3.00 6.45 -1.48
CA GLU A 58 -3.99 7.41 -0.97
C GLU A 58 -4.77 6.84 0.24
N ARG A 59 -4.90 5.51 0.33
CA ARG A 59 -5.69 4.83 1.39
C ARG A 59 -4.84 4.36 2.57
N LEU A 60 -3.65 3.83 2.30
CA LEU A 60 -2.76 3.29 3.32
C LEU A 60 -2.39 4.30 4.44
N PRO A 61 -2.16 5.60 4.15
CA PRO A 61 -1.91 6.60 5.20
C PRO A 61 -3.00 6.63 6.27
N HIS A 62 -4.26 6.50 5.86
CA HIS A 62 -5.38 6.50 6.79
C HIS A 62 -5.35 5.30 7.74
N ALA A 63 -5.09 4.09 7.21
CA ALA A 63 -4.97 2.88 8.02
C ALA A 63 -3.81 2.98 9.03
N LEU A 64 -2.66 3.53 8.62
CA LEU A 64 -1.52 3.77 9.51
C LEU A 64 -1.88 4.75 10.64
N GLY A 65 -2.58 5.84 10.31
CA GLY A 65 -3.05 6.82 11.29
C GLY A 65 -4.05 6.22 12.29
N GLN A 66 -4.98 5.38 11.83
CA GLN A 66 -5.93 4.66 12.69
C GLN A 66 -5.21 3.71 13.65
N LEU A 67 -4.23 2.94 13.17
CA LEU A 67 -3.43 2.05 14.02
C LEU A 67 -2.65 2.83 15.08
N ALA A 68 -2.04 3.97 14.72
CA ALA A 68 -1.37 4.84 15.67
C ALA A 68 -2.34 5.37 16.74
N GLN A 69 -3.54 5.80 16.32
CA GLN A 69 -4.57 6.28 17.23
C GLN A 69 -5.02 5.20 18.21
N HIS A 70 -5.19 3.96 17.76
CA HIS A 70 -5.58 2.84 18.62
C HIS A 70 -4.50 2.46 19.63
N LEU A 71 -3.22 2.60 19.28
CA LEU A 71 -2.10 2.39 20.22
C LEU A 71 -2.06 3.47 21.30
N GLU A 72 -2.36 4.72 20.96
CA GLU A 72 -2.32 5.84 21.92
C GLU A 72 -3.52 5.88 22.84
N HIS A 73 -4.65 5.29 22.41
CA HIS A 73 -5.91 5.33 23.14
C HIS A 73 -6.43 3.90 23.35
N PRO A 74 -5.72 3.07 24.14
CA PRO A 74 -6.17 1.71 24.40
C PRO A 74 -7.52 1.70 25.11
N GLY A 75 -8.35 0.71 24.77
CA GLY A 75 -9.52 0.38 25.58
C GLY A 75 -9.12 -0.34 26.87
N GLY A 76 -9.88 -0.13 27.95
CA GLY A 76 -9.70 -0.86 29.21
C GLY A 76 -8.49 -0.40 30.02
N ASP A 77 -7.78 -1.36 30.63
CA ASP A 77 -6.68 -1.12 31.57
C ASP A 77 -5.36 -0.67 30.90
N GLY A 78 -5.34 -0.49 29.58
CA GLY A 78 -4.14 -0.11 28.82
C GLY A 78 -3.21 -1.28 28.50
N TYR A 79 -1.94 -0.96 28.22
CA TYR A 79 -0.90 -1.93 27.86
C TYR A 79 0.04 -2.21 29.04
N ARG A 80 0.60 -3.42 29.05
CA ARG A 80 1.69 -3.81 29.97
C ARG A 80 2.92 -4.22 29.18
N CYS A 81 4.09 -3.92 29.72
CA CYS A 81 5.36 -4.46 29.22
C CYS A 81 5.58 -5.88 29.75
N ASP A 82 6.33 -6.69 29.01
CA ASP A 82 6.93 -7.91 29.55
C ASP A 82 8.17 -7.58 30.40
N ALA A 83 8.72 -8.59 31.08
CA ALA A 83 9.89 -8.41 31.93
C ALA A 83 11.22 -8.29 31.16
N ALA A 84 11.20 -8.38 29.83
CA ALA A 84 12.39 -8.36 29.00
C ALA A 84 12.77 -6.94 28.51
N THR A 85 11.94 -5.93 28.80
CA THR A 85 12.18 -4.53 28.45
C THR A 85 12.33 -3.65 29.69
N GLU A 86 13.26 -2.70 29.62
CA GLU A 86 13.43 -1.63 30.62
C GLU A 86 12.56 -0.40 30.31
N SER A 87 11.95 -0.34 29.12
CA SER A 87 11.08 0.76 28.71
C SER A 87 9.70 0.67 29.34
N THR A 88 9.14 1.83 29.65
CA THR A 88 7.75 1.96 30.09
C THR A 88 6.77 1.70 28.93
N PRO A 89 5.53 1.28 29.21
CA PRO A 89 4.50 1.15 28.17
C PRO A 89 4.32 2.43 27.35
N ASP A 90 4.32 3.59 28.01
CA ASP A 90 4.12 4.90 27.37
C ASP A 90 5.24 5.23 26.37
N GLU A 91 6.50 4.93 26.71
CA GLU A 91 7.63 5.10 25.79
C GLU A 91 7.51 4.21 24.55
N LEU A 92 7.08 2.96 24.72
CA LEU A 92 6.90 2.03 23.61
C LEU A 92 5.70 2.40 22.73
N ILE A 93 4.61 2.87 23.32
CA ILE A 93 3.44 3.39 22.59
C ILE A 93 3.84 4.62 21.78
N ALA A 94 4.54 5.58 22.39
CA ALA A 94 5.00 6.79 21.71
C ALA A 94 5.95 6.46 20.55
N LEU A 95 6.85 5.48 20.74
CA LEU A 95 7.73 4.99 19.69
C LEU A 95 6.92 4.37 18.53
N ALA A 96 6.03 3.41 18.82
CA ALA A 96 5.25 2.72 17.80
C ALA A 96 4.32 3.66 17.03
N ALA A 97 3.59 4.52 17.73
CA ALA A 97 2.73 5.52 17.12
C ALA A 97 3.54 6.54 16.29
N GLY A 98 4.70 6.97 16.79
CA GLY A 98 5.64 7.82 16.07
C GLY A 98 6.10 7.20 14.75
N SER A 99 6.53 5.93 14.77
CA SER A 99 6.93 5.19 13.57
C SER A 99 5.80 5.03 12.56
N LEU A 100 4.56 4.80 13.01
CA LEU A 100 3.40 4.73 12.12
C LEU A 100 3.09 6.06 11.43
N ARG A 101 3.24 7.20 12.13
CA ARG A 101 3.09 8.54 11.53
C ARG A 101 4.20 8.88 10.55
N GLU A 102 5.43 8.45 10.82
CA GLU A 102 6.54 8.59 9.88
C GLU A 102 6.29 7.76 8.62
N ALA A 103 5.82 6.51 8.78
CA ALA A 103 5.40 5.67 7.67
C ALA A 103 4.26 6.33 6.87
N GLN A 104 3.27 6.91 7.54
CA GLN A 104 2.19 7.66 6.91
C GLN A 104 2.73 8.78 6.01
N THR A 105 3.60 9.64 6.56
CA THR A 105 4.23 10.75 5.83
C THR A 105 5.03 10.25 4.62
N THR A 106 5.74 9.13 4.77
CA THR A 106 6.53 8.52 3.70
C THR A 106 5.64 8.02 2.57
N VAL A 107 4.50 7.38 2.90
CA VAL A 107 3.55 6.89 1.91
C VAL A 107 2.86 8.06 1.19
N GLU A 108 2.50 9.13 1.89
CA GLU A 108 1.95 10.35 1.28
C GLU A 108 2.92 10.93 0.23
N ARG A 109 4.21 11.05 0.57
CA ARG A 109 5.25 11.48 -0.38
C ARG A 109 5.41 10.52 -1.56
N ALA A 110 5.31 9.21 -1.32
CA ALA A 110 5.33 8.23 -2.39
C ALA A 110 4.12 8.41 -3.34
N GLY A 111 2.96 8.78 -2.80
CA GLY A 111 1.76 9.16 -3.56
C GLY A 111 2.01 10.34 -4.49
N ASP A 112 2.68 11.40 -4.02
CA ASP A 112 3.06 12.55 -4.87
C ASP A 112 3.97 12.13 -6.03
N HIS A 113 4.98 11.30 -5.75
CA HIS A 113 5.87 10.78 -6.79
C HIS A 113 5.15 9.86 -7.78
N LEU A 114 4.21 9.04 -7.32
CA LEU A 114 3.36 8.21 -8.19
C LEU A 114 2.44 9.06 -9.05
N ALA A 115 1.90 10.17 -8.54
CA ALA A 115 1.12 11.11 -9.32
C ALA A 115 1.96 11.76 -10.44
N CYS A 116 3.21 12.15 -10.15
CA CYS A 116 4.15 12.62 -11.17
C CYS A 116 4.44 11.55 -12.23
N ALA A 117 4.70 10.31 -11.80
CA ALA A 117 4.97 9.20 -12.70
C ALA A 117 3.76 8.87 -13.59
N GLN A 118 2.55 8.84 -13.02
CA GLN A 118 1.30 8.68 -13.74
C GLN A 118 1.09 9.81 -14.77
N GLY A 119 1.33 11.06 -14.38
CA GLY A 119 1.25 12.21 -15.27
C GLY A 119 2.19 12.08 -16.47
N ALA A 120 3.45 11.73 -16.23
CA ALA A 120 4.41 11.47 -17.31
C ALA A 120 3.98 10.29 -18.20
N ALA A 121 3.54 9.18 -17.60
CA ALA A 121 3.10 7.99 -18.32
C ALA A 121 1.85 8.23 -19.18
N SER A 122 0.98 9.17 -18.80
CA SER A 122 -0.23 9.53 -19.57
C SER A 122 0.07 10.07 -20.98
N HIS A 123 1.31 10.52 -21.22
CA HIS A 123 1.77 11.00 -22.51
C HIS A 123 2.47 9.92 -23.35
N LEU A 124 2.59 8.70 -22.84
CA LEU A 124 3.24 7.60 -23.55
C LEU A 124 2.22 6.84 -24.40
N ALA A 125 2.64 6.46 -25.61
CA ALA A 125 1.90 5.58 -26.50
C ALA A 125 2.79 4.37 -26.87
N PRO A 126 2.19 3.22 -27.24
CA PRO A 126 2.96 2.12 -27.80
C PRO A 126 3.76 2.60 -29.01
N ARG A 127 5.02 2.17 -29.12
CA ARG A 127 5.82 2.48 -30.32
C ARG A 127 5.22 1.79 -31.53
N CYS A 128 5.00 2.55 -32.60
CA CYS A 128 4.69 1.96 -33.90
C CYS A 128 5.92 1.20 -34.42
N PRO A 129 5.74 0.09 -35.16
CA PRO A 129 6.84 -0.54 -35.87
C PRO A 129 7.43 0.45 -36.89
N GLY A 130 8.59 1.05 -36.59
CA GLY A 130 9.27 1.99 -37.49
C GLY A 130 9.87 3.24 -36.83
N ASP A 131 9.47 3.58 -35.60
CA ASP A 131 10.05 4.71 -34.88
C ASP A 131 11.46 4.37 -34.36
N ARG A 132 12.50 4.95 -35.00
CA ARG A 132 13.86 5.07 -34.46
C ARG A 132 14.26 6.53 -34.40
#